data_AF-A0A060SGY9-F1
#
_entry.id   AF-A0A060SGY9-F1
#
_cell.length_a   1.000
_cell.length_b   1.000
_cell.length_c   1.000
_cell.angle_alpha   90.00
_cell.angle_beta   90.00
_cell.angle_gamma   90.00
#
_symmetry.space_group_name_H-M   'P 1'
#
loop_
_entity.id
_entity.type
_entity.pdbx_description
1 polymer ?
#
loop_
_entity_poly.entity_id
_entity_poly.type
_entity_poly.pdbx_seq_one_letter_code
_entity_poly.pdbx_strand_id
1 'polypeptide(L)'
;MCGQIPPETIRPYVRHLTFIGDFASPGDLYALGYWNGQVSYLPGEEPPAFVTAGAIHSDDRPFGSELMIFPSIRSVQFSSWGGVPWYALQKCMECPRIDSIAIVDSPWTCVSPPPASSQVPTASSVSNLSYEVSPWRGVEGTIRRWDMQAAHELESSYLQKLIPGIANRAESLTLPMETAPFALMATFEWPRLRALSLASTQLQPTQLIQLINVIEFDYYKTGLEETGATIYGP
;
A
#
# COMPACT_ATOMS: atom_id res chain seq x y z
N MET A 1 -7.25 19.30 -3.95
CA MET A 1 -7.17 19.73 -5.37
C MET A 1 -8.41 19.19 -6.05
N CYS A 2 -9.44 20.01 -6.25
CA CYS A 2 -10.65 19.61 -6.97
C CYS A 2 -10.34 19.45 -8.48
N GLY A 3 -9.90 18.26 -8.89
CA GLY A 3 -9.86 17.89 -10.30
C GLY A 3 -11.27 18.00 -10.90
N GLN A 4 -11.41 18.68 -12.03
CA GLN A 4 -12.69 18.75 -12.73
C GLN A 4 -13.14 17.33 -13.06
N ILE A 5 -14.33 16.94 -12.55
CA ILE A 5 -14.90 15.64 -12.89
C ILE A 5 -15.14 15.63 -14.41
N PRO A 6 -14.62 14.63 -15.13
CA PRO A 6 -14.80 14.53 -16.56
C PRO A 6 -16.28 14.47 -16.98
N PRO A 7 -16.62 14.92 -18.20
CA PRO A 7 -17.98 14.86 -18.74
C PRO A 7 -18.60 13.47 -18.64
N GLU A 8 -19.92 13.40 -18.40
CA GLU A 8 -20.66 12.14 -18.24
C GLU A 8 -20.47 11.17 -19.41
N THR A 9 -20.31 11.70 -20.61
CA THR A 9 -20.11 10.93 -21.83
C THR A 9 -18.83 10.08 -21.80
N ILE A 10 -17.80 10.48 -21.05
CA ILE A 10 -16.53 9.74 -21.01
C ILE A 10 -16.39 8.86 -19.76
N ARG A 11 -17.20 9.08 -18.72
CA ARG A 11 -17.13 8.30 -17.45
C ARG A 11 -17.25 6.78 -17.62
N PRO A 12 -18.13 6.24 -18.50
CA PRO A 12 -18.23 4.80 -18.71
C PRO A 12 -16.98 4.16 -19.33
N TYR A 13 -16.09 4.97 -19.91
CA TYR A 13 -14.87 4.49 -20.56
C TYR A 13 -13.63 4.60 -19.66
N VAL A 14 -13.73 5.31 -18.52
CA VAL A 14 -12.63 5.42 -17.55
C VAL A 14 -12.47 4.09 -16.82
N ARG A 15 -11.30 3.47 -16.99
CA ARG A 15 -10.93 2.19 -16.35
C ARG A 15 -9.82 2.30 -15.32
N HIS A 16 -9.03 3.37 -15.42
CA HIS A 16 -7.84 3.61 -14.60
C HIS A 16 -7.97 4.97 -13.93
N LEU A 17 -7.67 5.03 -12.64
CA LEU A 17 -7.68 6.27 -11.87
C LEU A 17 -6.39 6.38 -11.08
N THR A 18 -5.71 7.51 -11.22
CA THR A 18 -4.48 7.82 -10.49
C THR A 18 -4.74 8.95 -9.51
N PHE A 19 -4.55 8.67 -8.22
CA PHE A 19 -4.56 9.67 -7.16
C PHE A 19 -3.14 10.19 -6.95
N ILE A 20 -2.95 11.49 -7.18
CA ILE A 20 -1.67 12.17 -7.01
C ILE A 20 -1.81 13.22 -5.92
N GLY A 21 -0.88 13.22 -4.97
CA GLY A 21 -0.80 14.20 -3.89
C GLY A 21 -1.14 13.63 -2.52
N ASP A 22 -1.10 14.50 -1.51
CA ASP A 22 -1.20 14.10 -0.11
C ASP A 22 -2.64 13.90 0.34
N PHE A 23 -2.84 12.84 1.12
CA PHE A 23 -4.10 12.54 1.80
C PHE A 23 -4.28 13.30 3.12
N ALA A 24 -3.25 14.01 3.59
CA ALA A 24 -3.26 14.84 4.78
C ALA A 24 -2.98 16.29 4.39
N SER A 25 -3.64 17.25 5.04
CA SER A 25 -3.22 18.64 4.90
C SER A 25 -1.91 18.87 5.68
N PRO A 26 -1.01 19.76 5.24
CA PRO A 26 0.19 20.10 6.01
C PRO A 26 -0.12 20.51 7.46
N GLY A 27 -1.27 21.17 7.68
CA GLY A 27 -1.73 21.55 9.02
C GLY A 27 -2.06 20.38 9.92
N ASP A 28 -2.65 19.31 9.38
CA ASP A 28 -2.98 18.10 10.14
C ASP A 28 -1.73 17.30 10.51
N LEU A 29 -0.72 17.30 9.65
CA LEU A 29 0.58 16.69 9.94
C LEU A 29 1.29 17.41 11.09
N TYR A 30 1.23 18.75 11.12
CA TYR A 30 1.76 19.53 12.24
C TYR A 30 0.96 19.33 13.54
N ALA A 31 -0.37 19.27 13.46
CA ALA A 31 -1.23 19.08 14.63
C ALA A 31 -1.10 17.68 15.25
N LEU A 32 -0.76 16.67 14.46
CA LEU A 32 -0.47 15.31 14.94
C LEU A 32 0.98 15.16 15.47
N GLY A 33 1.74 16.25 15.54
CA GLY A 33 3.13 16.24 16.00
C GLY A 33 4.10 15.55 15.05
N TYR A 34 3.70 15.27 13.81
CA TYR A 34 4.57 14.65 12.80
C TYR A 34 5.50 15.71 12.22
N TRP A 35 6.74 15.73 12.72
CA TRP A 35 7.82 16.48 12.11
C TRP A 35 8.93 15.50 11.71
N ASN A 36 9.27 15.43 10.42
CA ASN A 36 10.32 14.55 9.88
C ASN A 36 10.20 13.06 10.27
N GLY A 37 8.98 12.52 10.36
CA GLY A 37 8.78 11.10 10.72
C GLY A 37 9.00 10.77 12.20
N GLN A 38 9.19 11.77 13.07
CA GLN A 38 9.12 11.60 14.52
C GLN A 38 7.87 12.30 15.07
N VAL A 39 7.18 11.63 16.00
CA VAL A 39 6.14 12.27 16.82
C VAL A 39 6.84 13.06 17.92
N SER A 40 6.94 14.39 17.75
CA SER A 40 7.48 15.27 18.79
C SER A 40 6.32 16.01 19.45
N TYR A 41 5.90 15.53 20.63
CA TYR A 41 5.00 16.30 21.47
C TYR A 41 5.76 17.48 22.10
N LEU A 42 5.16 18.67 22.10
CA LEU A 42 5.70 19.78 22.88
C LEU A 42 5.66 19.40 24.38
N PRO A 43 6.72 19.68 25.16
CA PRO A 43 6.75 19.32 26.57
C PRO A 43 5.66 20.08 27.33
N GLY A 44 4.63 19.37 27.79
CA GLY A 44 3.54 19.91 28.60
C GLY A 44 2.13 19.78 28.00
N GLU A 45 1.98 19.31 26.75
CA GLU A 45 0.68 18.97 26.18
C GLU A 45 0.40 17.47 26.34
N GLU A 46 -0.69 17.12 27.04
CA GLU A 46 -1.20 15.75 27.01
C GLU A 46 -1.63 15.38 25.58
N PRO A 47 -1.34 14.15 25.11
CA PRO A 47 -1.83 13.71 23.82
C PRO A 47 -3.36 13.82 23.81
N PRO A 48 -3.97 14.51 22.83
CA PRO A 48 -5.42 14.69 22.85
C PRO A 48 -6.09 13.31 22.81
N ALA A 49 -6.94 13.06 23.81
CA ALA A 49 -7.65 11.79 24.04
C ALA A 49 -8.64 11.38 22.92
N PHE A 50 -8.61 12.06 21.77
CA PHE A 50 -9.46 11.84 20.61
C PHE A 50 -8.65 11.96 19.31
N VAL A 51 -7.77 11.00 19.03
CA VAL A 51 -7.35 10.71 17.65
C VAL A 51 -7.82 9.30 17.31
N THR A 52 -9.13 9.10 17.42
CA THR A 52 -9.84 7.93 16.91
C THR A 52 -10.96 8.47 16.04
N ALA A 53 -10.92 8.11 14.74
CA ALA A 53 -11.86 8.45 13.68
C ALA A 53 -11.66 9.81 12.96
N GLY A 54 -11.20 9.71 11.71
CA GLY A 54 -11.48 10.70 10.66
C GLY A 54 -10.44 11.82 10.54
N ALA A 55 -9.37 11.58 9.79
CA ALA A 55 -8.59 12.69 9.22
C ALA A 55 -9.52 13.53 8.32
N ILE A 56 -9.67 14.80 8.66
CA ILE A 56 -10.59 15.75 8.05
C ILE A 56 -9.96 16.23 6.74
N HIS A 57 -10.57 15.86 5.61
CA HIS A 57 -10.22 16.40 4.29
C HIS A 57 -10.51 17.90 4.23
N SER A 58 -9.62 18.67 3.59
CA SER A 58 -9.84 20.07 3.20
C SER A 58 -10.65 20.24 1.90
N ASP A 59 -11.09 19.14 1.28
CA ASP A 59 -12.12 19.09 0.25
C ASP A 59 -13.30 18.29 0.87
N ASP A 60 -14.50 18.86 0.98
CA ASP A 60 -15.72 18.26 1.58
C ASP A 60 -16.19 16.92 0.95
N ARG A 61 -15.40 16.32 0.06
CA ARG A 61 -15.70 15.04 -0.56
C ARG A 61 -14.96 13.90 0.14
N PRO A 62 -15.67 12.94 0.74
CA PRO A 62 -15.03 11.74 1.26
C PRO A 62 -14.41 10.97 0.09
N PHE A 63 -13.16 10.55 0.24
CA PHE A 63 -12.49 9.64 -0.68
C PHE A 63 -13.41 8.45 -1.04
N GLY A 64 -13.47 8.13 -2.33
CA GLY A 64 -14.25 7.01 -2.84
C GLY A 64 -15.55 7.42 -3.51
N SER A 65 -15.94 8.70 -3.42
CA SER A 65 -17.04 9.25 -4.23
C SER A 65 -16.76 9.10 -5.74
N GLU A 66 -15.50 9.20 -6.14
CA GLU A 66 -14.99 9.02 -7.50
C GLU A 66 -15.20 7.59 -8.00
N LEU A 67 -15.08 6.59 -7.11
CA LEU A 67 -15.28 5.17 -7.45
C LEU A 67 -16.74 4.88 -7.83
N MET A 68 -17.67 5.72 -7.41
CA MET A 68 -19.08 5.65 -7.80
C MET A 68 -19.36 6.37 -9.12
N ILE A 69 -18.59 7.41 -9.44
CA ILE A 69 -18.74 8.22 -10.66
C ILE A 69 -18.26 7.45 -11.90
N PHE A 70 -17.27 6.57 -11.74
CA PHE A 70 -16.68 5.78 -12.83
C PHE A 70 -17.13 4.32 -12.78
N PRO A 71 -18.20 3.94 -13.50
CA PRO A 71 -18.79 2.63 -13.35
C PRO A 71 -17.91 1.47 -13.87
N SER A 72 -16.93 1.78 -14.71
CA SER A 72 -16.04 0.82 -15.37
C SER A 72 -14.63 0.80 -14.79
N ILE A 73 -14.42 1.44 -13.64
CA ILE A 73 -13.11 1.47 -12.99
C ILE A 73 -12.68 0.07 -12.57
N ARG A 74 -11.43 -0.26 -12.87
CA ARG A 74 -10.81 -1.56 -12.58
C ARG A 74 -9.48 -1.41 -11.87
N SER A 75 -8.75 -0.35 -12.18
CA SER A 75 -7.41 -0.11 -11.66
C SER A 75 -7.32 1.23 -10.96
N VAL A 76 -6.73 1.23 -9.77
CA VAL A 76 -6.45 2.42 -8.98
C VAL A 76 -4.95 2.50 -8.70
N GLN A 77 -4.36 3.66 -8.94
CA GLN A 77 -2.99 3.95 -8.61
C GLN A 77 -2.91 5.09 -7.60
N PHE A 78 -2.03 4.94 -6.61
CA PHE A 78 -1.74 5.95 -5.61
C PHE A 78 -0.29 6.43 -5.73
N SER A 79 -0.11 7.74 -5.79
CA SER A 79 1.19 8.41 -5.71
C SER A 79 1.06 9.57 -4.73
N SER A 80 1.39 9.29 -3.46
CA SER A 80 1.22 10.20 -2.32
C SER A 80 2.54 10.36 -1.59
N TRP A 81 2.93 11.57 -1.21
CA TRP A 81 4.25 11.78 -0.62
C TRP A 81 4.30 11.36 0.85
N GLY A 82 3.14 11.20 1.50
CA GLY A 82 3.02 10.85 2.90
C GLY A 82 2.58 9.41 3.19
N GLY A 83 2.23 8.63 2.16
CA GLY A 83 1.62 7.32 2.32
C GLY A 83 0.16 7.29 1.85
N VAL A 84 -0.36 6.09 1.66
CA VAL A 84 -1.78 5.87 1.36
C VAL A 84 -2.51 5.51 2.66
N PRO A 85 -3.52 6.27 3.10
CA PRO A 85 -4.19 5.97 4.35
C PRO A 85 -5.01 4.68 4.23
N TRP A 86 -5.15 3.95 5.35
CA TRP A 86 -5.87 2.67 5.38
C TRP A 86 -7.29 2.74 4.83
N TYR A 87 -8.04 3.81 5.14
CA TYR A 87 -9.41 3.95 4.66
C TYR A 87 -9.49 3.95 3.13
N ALA A 88 -8.48 4.49 2.44
CA ALA A 88 -8.47 4.58 0.98
C ALA A 88 -8.28 3.19 0.36
N LEU A 89 -7.31 2.43 0.88
CA LEU A 89 -7.08 1.05 0.47
C LEU A 89 -8.30 0.17 0.77
N GLN A 90 -8.88 0.32 1.96
CA GLN A 90 -10.08 -0.42 2.36
C GLN A 90 -11.24 -0.13 1.40
N LYS A 91 -11.49 1.14 1.07
CA LYS A 91 -12.52 1.52 0.11
C LYS A 91 -12.29 0.92 -1.27
N CYS A 92 -11.05 0.86 -1.73
CA CYS A 92 -10.73 0.18 -3.00
C CYS A 92 -11.00 -1.32 -2.94
N MET A 93 -10.68 -1.99 -1.83
CA MET A 93 -10.94 -3.44 -1.66
C MET A 93 -12.42 -3.77 -1.44
N GLU A 94 -13.21 -2.84 -0.90
CA GLU A 94 -14.67 -2.94 -0.80
C GLU A 94 -15.36 -2.84 -2.19
N CYS A 95 -14.67 -2.29 -3.19
CA CYS A 95 -15.23 -2.12 -4.53
C CYS A 95 -15.04 -3.39 -5.38
N PRO A 96 -16.10 -4.15 -5.69
CA PRO A 96 -16.00 -5.46 -6.37
C PRO A 96 -15.55 -5.39 -7.84
N ARG A 97 -15.37 -4.18 -8.37
CA ARG A 97 -14.93 -3.92 -9.75
C ARG A 97 -13.43 -3.70 -9.84
N ILE A 98 -12.80 -3.33 -8.72
CA ILE A 98 -11.38 -2.99 -8.69
C ILE A 98 -10.60 -4.30 -8.59
N ASP A 99 -9.90 -4.62 -9.66
CA ASP A 99 -9.06 -5.81 -9.78
C ASP A 99 -7.57 -5.46 -9.59
N SER A 100 -7.20 -4.18 -9.71
CA SER A 100 -5.82 -3.72 -9.66
C SER A 100 -5.64 -2.52 -8.72
N ILE A 101 -4.69 -2.64 -7.79
CA ILE A 101 -4.22 -1.54 -6.93
C ILE A 101 -2.72 -1.39 -7.12
N ALA A 102 -2.28 -0.18 -7.43
CA ALA A 102 -0.87 0.19 -7.53
C ALA A 102 -0.54 1.29 -6.52
N ILE A 103 0.55 1.13 -5.78
CA ILE A 103 1.12 2.13 -4.90
C ILE A 103 2.50 2.45 -5.48
N VAL A 104 2.75 3.71 -5.81
CA VAL A 104 3.97 4.14 -6.48
C VAL A 104 4.55 5.33 -5.74
N ASP A 105 5.83 5.22 -5.36
CA ASP A 105 6.59 6.31 -4.71
C ASP A 105 5.87 6.93 -3.52
N SER A 106 5.28 6.07 -2.69
CA SER A 106 4.47 6.48 -1.56
C SER A 106 5.11 6.05 -0.23
N PRO A 107 6.05 6.84 0.32
CA PRO A 107 6.68 6.51 1.58
C PRO A 107 5.68 6.71 2.72
N TRP A 108 5.49 5.68 3.53
CA TRP A 108 4.51 5.64 4.62
C TRP A 108 5.02 6.44 5.84
N THR A 109 5.21 7.74 5.67
CA THR A 109 5.89 8.61 6.63
C THR A 109 4.96 9.56 7.36
N CYS A 110 3.75 9.77 6.83
CA CYS A 110 2.80 10.76 7.30
C CYS A 110 1.36 10.21 7.39
N VAL A 111 1.22 8.89 7.57
CA VAL A 111 -0.07 8.22 7.74
C VAL A 111 -0.10 7.43 9.05
N SER A 112 -1.27 7.38 9.68
CA SER A 112 -1.48 6.57 10.88
C SER A 112 -1.41 5.07 10.55
N PRO A 113 -1.04 4.21 11.51
CA PRO A 113 -1.11 2.76 11.33
C PRO A 113 -2.54 2.29 11.06
N PRO A 114 -2.70 1.13 10.41
CA PRO A 114 -4.00 0.57 10.15
C PRO A 114 -4.63 0.16 11.50
N PRO A 115 -5.93 0.43 11.75
CA PRO A 115 -6.56 0.14 13.05
C PRO A 115 -6.40 -1.33 13.42
N ALA A 116 -6.09 -1.67 14.67
CA ALA A 116 -5.87 -3.07 15.06
C ALA A 116 -7.06 -3.98 14.69
N SER A 117 -8.29 -3.49 14.86
CA SER A 117 -9.53 -4.18 14.52
C SER A 117 -9.90 -4.19 13.04
N SER A 118 -9.17 -3.45 12.18
CA SER A 118 -9.48 -3.42 10.76
C SER A 118 -9.13 -4.76 10.10
N GLN A 119 -10.10 -5.31 9.38
CA GLN A 119 -9.94 -6.48 8.53
C GLN A 119 -10.24 -6.06 7.10
N VAL A 120 -9.46 -6.60 6.17
CA VAL A 120 -9.76 -6.46 4.75
C VAL A 120 -11.03 -7.24 4.43
N PRO A 121 -11.96 -6.70 3.63
CA PRO A 121 -13.13 -7.45 3.22
C PRO A 121 -12.73 -8.77 2.55
N THR A 122 -13.28 -9.88 3.05
CA THR A 122 -13.04 -11.23 2.49
C THR A 122 -13.50 -11.36 1.02
N ALA A 123 -14.32 -10.41 0.56
CA ALA A 123 -14.88 -10.38 -0.80
C ALA A 123 -14.08 -9.56 -1.82
N SER A 124 -12.87 -9.09 -1.48
CA SER A 124 -12.03 -8.25 -2.37
C SER A 124 -11.87 -8.85 -3.77
N SER A 125 -12.13 -8.08 -4.82
CA SER A 125 -11.94 -8.47 -6.23
C SER A 125 -10.50 -8.29 -6.72
N VAL A 126 -9.63 -7.74 -5.88
CA VAL A 126 -8.26 -7.39 -6.24
C VAL A 126 -7.44 -8.65 -6.54
N SER A 127 -6.96 -8.76 -7.76
CA SER A 127 -6.05 -9.81 -8.22
C SER A 127 -4.63 -9.29 -8.47
N ASN A 128 -4.46 -7.99 -8.68
CA ASN A 128 -3.18 -7.38 -8.95
C ASN A 128 -2.87 -6.32 -7.89
N LEU A 129 -1.86 -6.57 -7.06
CA LEU A 129 -1.33 -5.57 -6.13
C LEU A 129 0.12 -5.26 -6.54
N SER A 130 0.36 -4.01 -6.92
CA SER A 130 1.72 -3.51 -7.12
C SER A 130 2.05 -2.49 -6.05
N TYR A 131 3.20 -2.65 -5.41
CA TYR A 131 3.81 -1.63 -4.60
C TYR A 131 5.25 -1.43 -5.07
N GLU A 132 5.43 -0.34 -5.81
CA GLU A 132 6.70 0.08 -6.36
C GLU A 132 7.30 1.19 -5.52
N VAL A 133 8.56 0.99 -5.18
CA VAL A 133 9.33 1.85 -4.31
C VAL A 133 10.41 2.55 -5.11
N SER A 134 10.51 3.87 -4.97
CA SER A 134 11.60 4.66 -5.54
C SER A 134 12.97 4.04 -5.20
N PRO A 135 13.85 3.83 -6.20
CA PRO A 135 15.20 3.36 -5.96
C PRO A 135 16.02 4.36 -5.11
N TRP A 136 15.56 5.60 -5.04
CA TRP A 136 16.19 6.68 -4.28
C TRP A 136 15.64 6.81 -2.86
N ARG A 137 14.69 5.96 -2.44
CA ARG A 137 14.03 6.03 -1.12
C ARG A 137 15.02 6.19 0.04
N GLY A 138 16.12 5.44 0.06
CA GLY A 138 17.12 5.55 1.14
C GLY A 138 17.83 6.91 1.16
N VAL A 139 18.14 7.45 -0.02
CA VAL A 139 18.75 8.77 -0.18
C VAL A 139 17.75 9.87 0.18
N GLU A 140 16.51 9.76 -0.30
CA GLU A 140 15.43 10.69 0.02
C GLU A 140 15.12 10.72 1.51
N GLY A 141 15.06 9.55 2.15
CA GLY A 141 14.90 9.42 3.59
C GLY A 141 16.03 10.11 4.35
N THR A 142 17.27 9.96 3.89
CA THR A 142 18.42 10.65 4.49
C THR A 142 18.31 12.17 4.33
N ILE A 143 18.00 12.67 3.12
CA ILE A 143 17.87 14.10 2.83
C ILE A 143 16.73 14.72 3.65
N ARG A 144 15.59 14.03 3.73
CA ARG A 144 14.39 14.48 4.44
C ARG A 144 14.40 14.14 5.93
N ARG A 145 15.45 13.48 6.41
CA ARG A 145 15.63 13.02 7.80
C ARG A 145 14.47 12.16 8.29
N TRP A 146 13.92 11.33 7.42
CA TRP A 146 12.90 10.37 7.79
C TRP A 146 13.51 9.22 8.58
N ASP A 147 12.79 8.79 9.62
CA ASP A 147 13.06 7.50 10.24
C ASP A 147 12.59 6.38 9.30
N MET A 148 13.53 5.91 8.48
CA MET A 148 13.28 4.84 7.51
C MET A 148 12.87 3.53 8.18
N GLN A 149 13.33 3.27 9.39
CA GLN A 149 12.96 2.07 10.14
C GLN A 149 11.48 2.15 10.55
N ALA A 150 11.06 3.28 11.12
CA ALA A 150 9.66 3.50 11.47
C ALA A 150 8.74 3.44 10.23
N ALA A 151 9.18 4.01 9.10
CA ALA A 151 8.44 3.94 7.84
C ALA A 151 8.31 2.50 7.32
N HIS A 152 9.37 1.69 7.41
CA HIS A 152 9.35 0.27 7.03
C HIS A 152 8.44 -0.58 7.93
N GLU A 153 8.44 -0.32 9.24
CA GLU A 153 7.55 -1.00 10.18
C GLU A 153 6.08 -0.69 9.90
N LEU A 154 5.79 0.59 9.66
CA LEU A 154 4.46 1.04 9.30
C LEU A 154 4.01 0.40 7.98
N GLU A 155 4.86 0.47 6.95
CA GLU A 155 4.64 -0.17 5.67
C GLU A 155 4.37 -1.68 5.78
N SER A 156 5.19 -2.39 6.56
CA SER A 156 5.00 -3.83 6.80
C SER A 156 3.67 -4.10 7.49
N SER A 157 3.26 -3.27 8.46
CA SER A 157 1.96 -3.41 9.14
C SER A 157 0.76 -3.31 8.19
N TYR A 158 0.89 -2.48 7.15
CA TYR A 158 -0.11 -2.34 6.10
C TYR A 158 -0.14 -3.55 5.18
N LEU A 159 1.04 -3.97 4.68
CA LEU A 159 1.15 -5.15 3.83
C LEU A 159 0.64 -6.43 4.54
N GLN A 160 0.94 -6.59 5.83
CA GLN A 160 0.45 -7.70 6.65
C GLN A 160 -1.07 -7.77 6.72
N LYS A 161 -1.77 -6.64 6.66
CA LYS A 161 -3.23 -6.62 6.63
C LYS A 161 -3.79 -6.76 5.22
N LEU A 162 -3.11 -6.25 4.19
CA LEU A 162 -3.55 -6.34 2.80
C LEU A 162 -3.47 -7.77 2.26
N ILE A 163 -2.35 -8.45 2.50
CA ILE A 163 -2.03 -9.76 1.93
C ILE A 163 -3.09 -10.83 2.21
N PRO A 164 -3.61 -11.00 3.45
CA PRO A 164 -4.67 -11.95 3.73
C PRO A 164 -5.93 -11.73 2.90
N GLY A 165 -6.25 -10.48 2.58
CA GLY A 165 -7.45 -10.11 1.81
C GLY A 165 -7.36 -10.45 0.33
N ILE A 166 -6.15 -10.68 -0.20
CA ILE A 166 -5.93 -10.94 -1.63
C ILE A 166 -5.35 -12.33 -1.91
N ALA A 167 -4.87 -13.05 -0.90
CA ALA A 167 -4.15 -14.33 -1.07
C ALA A 167 -4.82 -15.34 -2.02
N ASN A 168 -6.13 -15.54 -1.88
CA ASN A 168 -6.88 -16.49 -2.70
C ASN A 168 -7.12 -16.05 -4.16
N ARG A 169 -6.90 -14.77 -4.48
CA ARG A 169 -7.25 -14.17 -5.78
C ARG A 169 -6.09 -13.47 -6.47
N ALA A 170 -4.99 -13.25 -5.77
CA ALA A 170 -3.83 -12.60 -6.32
C ALA A 170 -3.29 -13.42 -7.50
N GLU A 171 -3.21 -12.78 -8.66
CA GLU A 171 -2.58 -13.28 -9.87
C GLU A 171 -1.20 -12.66 -10.06
N SER A 172 -1.05 -11.39 -9.68
CA SER A 172 0.22 -10.67 -9.70
C SER A 172 0.45 -9.88 -8.42
N LEU A 173 1.62 -10.07 -7.82
CA LEU A 173 2.09 -9.32 -6.67
C LEU A 173 3.44 -8.68 -6.97
N THR A 174 3.53 -7.37 -6.79
CA THR A 174 4.80 -6.66 -6.72
C THR A 174 4.93 -6.03 -5.34
N LEU A 175 5.96 -6.42 -4.58
CA LEU A 175 6.18 -5.95 -3.22
C LEU A 175 7.62 -5.50 -3.02
N PRO A 176 7.87 -4.49 -2.17
CA PRO A 176 9.21 -4.17 -1.72
C PRO A 176 9.77 -5.27 -0.81
N MET A 177 10.97 -5.74 -1.13
CA MET A 177 11.65 -6.82 -0.43
C MET A 177 11.97 -6.46 1.03
N GLU A 178 12.14 -5.16 1.32
CA GLU A 178 12.49 -4.65 2.63
C GLU A 178 11.35 -4.76 3.65
N THR A 179 10.09 -4.76 3.20
CA THR A 179 8.92 -4.68 4.09
C THR A 179 7.89 -5.77 3.83
N ALA A 180 8.04 -6.53 2.73
CA ALA A 180 7.21 -7.67 2.39
C ALA A 180 7.18 -8.68 3.55
N PRO A 181 5.98 -9.05 4.04
CA PRO A 181 5.87 -9.95 5.18
C PRO A 181 5.95 -11.41 4.72
N PHE A 182 7.13 -11.85 4.29
CA PHE A 182 7.37 -13.19 3.73
C PHE A 182 6.91 -14.31 4.65
N ALA A 183 7.18 -14.20 5.96
CA ALA A 183 6.76 -15.20 6.93
C ALA A 183 5.23 -15.38 6.96
N LEU A 184 4.47 -14.29 6.80
CA LEU A 184 3.01 -14.33 6.71
C LEU A 184 2.57 -14.87 5.35
N MET A 185 3.20 -14.45 4.25
CA MET A 185 2.88 -14.92 2.91
C MET A 185 3.05 -16.45 2.78
N ALA A 186 4.07 -17.03 3.42
CA ALA A 186 4.31 -18.47 3.44
C ALA A 186 3.19 -19.27 4.16
N THR A 187 2.34 -18.63 4.96
CA THR A 187 1.22 -19.31 5.63
C THR A 187 -0.04 -19.44 4.77
N PHE A 188 -0.11 -18.72 3.65
CA PHE A 188 -1.26 -18.72 2.76
C PHE A 188 -1.06 -19.64 1.56
N GLU A 189 -2.17 -20.18 1.06
CA GLU A 189 -2.18 -20.81 -0.25
C GLU A 189 -2.42 -19.74 -1.32
N TRP A 190 -1.64 -19.79 -2.40
CA TRP A 190 -1.67 -18.82 -3.50
C TRP A 190 -2.16 -19.47 -4.80
N PRO A 191 -3.39 -20.02 -4.84
CA PRO A 191 -3.83 -20.93 -5.91
C PRO A 191 -3.90 -20.29 -7.32
N ARG A 192 -3.79 -18.97 -7.41
CA ARG A 192 -3.90 -18.20 -8.66
C ARG A 192 -2.68 -17.34 -8.95
N LEU A 193 -1.69 -17.33 -8.06
CA LEU A 193 -0.53 -16.45 -8.21
C LEU A 193 0.33 -16.95 -9.37
N ARG A 194 0.53 -16.08 -10.36
CA ARG A 194 1.32 -16.36 -11.56
C ARG A 194 2.61 -15.57 -11.59
N ALA A 195 2.60 -14.38 -10.99
CA ALA A 195 3.75 -13.49 -10.96
C ALA A 195 3.96 -12.93 -9.55
N LEU A 196 5.13 -13.19 -8.98
CA LEU A 196 5.64 -12.53 -7.79
C LEU A 196 6.90 -11.76 -8.16
N SER A 197 6.88 -10.45 -7.98
CA SER A 197 8.01 -9.56 -8.22
C SER A 197 8.38 -8.89 -6.91
N LEU A 198 9.67 -8.93 -6.60
CA LEU A 198 10.21 -8.31 -5.39
C LEU A 198 11.14 -7.18 -5.82
N ALA A 199 10.73 -5.96 -5.53
CA ALA A 199 11.56 -4.79 -5.76
C ALA A 199 12.48 -4.62 -4.55
N SER A 200 13.79 -4.56 -4.76
CA SER A 200 14.73 -4.24 -3.70
C SER A 200 15.66 -3.13 -4.14
N THR A 201 15.99 -2.26 -3.20
CA THR A 201 17.05 -1.27 -3.34
C THR A 201 18.36 -1.78 -2.73
N GLN A 202 18.29 -2.74 -1.80
CA GLN A 202 19.45 -3.37 -1.13
C GLN A 202 19.16 -4.83 -0.76
N LEU A 203 19.86 -5.77 -1.41
CA LEU A 203 19.75 -7.20 -1.10
C LEU A 203 20.50 -7.54 0.21
N GLN A 204 19.76 -7.81 1.29
CA GLN A 204 20.35 -8.33 2.53
C GLN A 204 20.33 -9.87 2.54
N PRO A 205 21.41 -10.56 3.00
CA PRO A 205 21.49 -12.02 3.00
C PRO A 205 20.34 -12.73 3.75
N THR A 206 19.85 -12.14 4.84
CA THR A 206 18.76 -12.71 5.65
C THR A 206 17.43 -12.74 4.89
N GLN A 207 17.19 -11.78 3.99
CA GLN A 207 15.97 -11.73 3.18
C GLN A 207 15.97 -12.79 2.07
N LEU A 208 17.15 -13.11 1.52
CA LEU A 208 17.30 -14.20 0.57
C LEU A 208 16.92 -15.56 1.19
N ILE A 209 17.27 -15.79 2.45
CA ILE A 209 16.90 -17.03 3.16
C ILE A 209 15.38 -17.12 3.36
N GLN A 210 14.72 -16.01 3.72
CA GLN A 210 13.26 -15.99 3.86
C GLN A 210 12.56 -16.18 2.51
N LEU A 211 13.10 -15.61 1.44
CA LEU A 211 12.60 -15.80 0.08
C LEU A 211 12.70 -17.26 -0.36
N ILE A 212 13.81 -17.93 -0.06
CA ILE A 212 13.99 -19.36 -0.34
C ILE A 212 12.88 -20.17 0.34
N ASN A 213 12.54 -19.88 1.60
CA ASN A 213 11.46 -20.58 2.28
C ASN A 213 10.07 -20.34 1.65
N VAL A 214 9.83 -19.18 1.03
CA VAL A 214 8.58 -18.91 0.30
C VAL A 214 8.56 -19.67 -1.03
N ILE A 215 9.68 -19.67 -1.77
CA ILE A 215 9.80 -20.31 -3.09
C ILE A 215 9.84 -21.85 -2.97
N GLU A 216 10.57 -22.41 -2.00
CA GLU A 216 10.62 -23.86 -1.77
C GLU A 216 9.25 -24.41 -1.38
N PHE A 217 8.43 -23.66 -0.64
CA PHE A 217 7.09 -24.10 -0.27
C PHE A 217 6.16 -24.28 -1.49
N ASP A 218 6.30 -23.44 -2.52
CA ASP A 218 5.59 -23.62 -3.79
C ASP A 218 6.20 -24.74 -4.63
N TYR A 219 7.54 -24.83 -4.72
CA TYR A 219 8.21 -25.83 -5.57
C TYR A 219 7.97 -27.28 -5.13
N TYR A 220 7.82 -27.54 -3.83
CA TYR A 220 7.46 -28.87 -3.33
C TYR A 220 5.96 -29.20 -3.48
N LYS A 221 5.11 -28.22 -3.79
CA LYS A 221 3.65 -28.39 -3.88
C LYS A 221 3.14 -28.40 -5.33
N THR A 222 3.76 -27.63 -6.22
CA THR A 222 3.52 -27.69 -7.67
C THR A 222 4.61 -28.51 -8.33
N GLY A 223 4.39 -29.83 -8.45
CA GLY A 223 5.23 -30.66 -9.29
C GLY A 223 5.30 -30.10 -10.71
N LEU A 224 6.50 -29.70 -11.14
CA LEU A 224 6.93 -29.61 -12.54
C LEU A 224 6.06 -28.74 -13.47
N GLU A 225 5.83 -27.47 -13.14
CA GLU A 225 5.65 -26.45 -14.18
C GLU A 225 6.43 -25.17 -13.83
N GLU A 226 7.22 -24.69 -14.79
CA GLU A 226 8.20 -23.61 -14.66
C GLU A 226 7.54 -22.27 -14.27
N THR A 227 7.47 -21.97 -12.97
CA THR A 227 7.19 -20.60 -12.50
C THR A 227 8.48 -19.78 -12.51
N GLY A 228 8.63 -18.93 -13.53
CA GLY A 228 9.74 -17.99 -13.67
C GLY A 228 9.68 -16.87 -12.64
N ALA A 229 10.30 -17.08 -11.48
CA ALA A 229 10.66 -16.00 -10.57
C ALA A 229 11.81 -15.19 -11.21
N THR A 230 11.49 -14.02 -11.75
CA THR A 230 12.50 -13.13 -12.33
C THR A 230 12.97 -12.15 -11.26
N ILE A 231 14.17 -12.39 -10.73
CA ILE A 231 14.86 -11.45 -9.83
C ILE A 231 15.59 -10.44 -10.72
N TYR A 232 15.13 -9.20 -10.75
CA TYR A 232 15.90 -8.11 -11.34
C TYR A 232 16.87 -7.56 -10.28
N GLY A 233 18.17 -7.71 -10.52
CA GLY A 233 19.23 -6.95 -9.85
C GLY A 233 19.72 -5.81 -10.74
N PRO A 234 20.31 -4.74 -10.16
CA PRO A 234 20.97 -3.69 -10.94
C PRO A 234 22.18 -4.21 -11.72
#